data_AF-A0A1A8SB04-F1
#
_entry.id   AF-A0A1A8SB04-F1
#
_cell.length_a   1.000
_cell.length_b   1.000
_cell.length_c   1.000
_cell.angle_alpha   90.00
_cell.angle_beta   90.00
_cell.angle_gamma   90.00
#
_symmetry.space_group_name_H-M   'P 1'
#
loop_
_entity.id
_entity.type
_entity.pdbx_description
1 polymer ?
#
loop_
_entity_poly.entity_id
_entity_poly.type
_entity_poly.pdbx_seq_one_letter_code
_entity_poly.pdbx_strand_id
1 'polypeptide(L)'
;GRELLMDAALSPPCQRMGAMVAFQRFEDFKRNFDEVLSSFAEPLLENAPFSESCSAFYEEDSMKNARENPIHIINVSIKTADTEEDDALVEAFTAFAQSKKDILFEYGIRRITFLIAQKREFPKFFTFRAQDGFQEDRIYRNLEPALAFQLELNRMRNFDLKAIPCANHKMHLYLGAARVQEGAEVTDYRFFIRAIIRHSDLITKEASFEYLQNEGERLLLEAMDELEVAFSNTSVRTDCNHIFLNFVPTVIMDPSKIEESVRSMVMRYGSRLWKLRVLQAELKINIRLTTTGNAIPIRLFLTNESGYYLDISLYKEVTDPTSRQIMFQSYGDKQGPLHGMLINTPYVTKDLLQAKRFQAQTLGTTYVYDFPEMFRQALFKLWGPGDKCPKDVLMCTELVLDPEGRLVQMNRLPADNDVGMVAFRMKMKTPEYPDGREVIVICNDITHMIGSFGPH
;
A
#
# COMPACT_ATOMS: atom_id res chain seq x y z
N GLY A 1 -12.04 37.04 28.60
CA GLY A 1 -13.47 36.88 28.90
C GLY A 1 -14.09 36.03 27.82
N ARG A 2 -14.67 34.89 28.23
CA ARG A 2 -15.27 33.80 27.44
C ARG A 2 -14.29 32.76 26.87
N GLU A 3 -13.86 31.90 27.79
CA GLU A 3 -13.59 30.48 27.54
C GLU A 3 -14.86 29.84 26.93
N LEU A 4 -14.72 29.24 25.75
CA LEU A 4 -15.67 28.28 25.21
C LEU A 4 -15.24 26.90 25.72
N LEU A 5 -15.68 26.55 26.93
CA LEU A 5 -15.85 25.14 27.30
C LEU A 5 -16.90 24.59 26.35
N MET A 6 -16.47 23.87 25.31
CA MET A 6 -17.34 22.90 24.67
C MET A 6 -17.47 21.75 25.65
N ASP A 7 -18.69 21.59 26.18
CA ASP A 7 -19.10 20.42 26.93
C ASP A 7 -18.62 19.16 26.22
N ALA A 8 -17.72 18.44 26.90
CA ALA A 8 -17.46 17.05 26.63
C ALA A 8 -18.71 16.26 27.05
N ALA A 9 -19.77 16.38 26.25
CA ALA A 9 -20.82 15.38 26.21
C ALA A 9 -20.15 14.08 25.78
N LEU A 10 -19.78 13.27 26.77
CA LEU A 10 -19.36 11.89 26.61
C LEU A 10 -20.41 11.23 25.71
N SER A 11 -20.03 10.96 24.47
CA SER A 11 -20.81 10.11 23.58
C SER A 11 -21.12 8.82 24.36
N PRO A 12 -22.36 8.29 24.31
CA PRO A 12 -22.64 7.01 24.96
C PRO A 12 -21.61 5.98 24.47
N PRO A 13 -21.15 5.05 25.32
CA PRO A 13 -20.15 4.07 24.92
C PRO A 13 -20.70 3.32 23.71
N CYS A 14 -20.09 3.52 22.53
CA CYS A 14 -20.46 2.81 21.33
C CYS A 14 -20.04 1.35 21.48
N GLN A 15 -20.86 0.55 22.17
CA GLN A 15 -20.56 -0.84 22.44
C GLN A 15 -20.77 -1.65 21.15
N ARG A 16 -19.71 -1.71 20.35
CA ARG A 16 -19.66 -2.55 19.16
C ARG A 16 -19.79 -4.01 19.57
N MET A 17 -20.96 -4.61 19.34
CA MET A 17 -21.15 -6.06 19.49
C MET A 17 -20.78 -6.82 18.22
N GLY A 18 -20.26 -8.03 18.36
CA GLY A 18 -20.01 -8.94 17.25
C GLY A 18 -20.39 -10.37 17.61
N ALA A 19 -20.99 -11.09 16.67
CA ALA A 19 -21.32 -12.51 16.81
C ALA A 19 -20.45 -13.35 15.89
N MET A 20 -19.96 -14.48 16.40
CA MET A 20 -19.28 -15.50 15.61
C MET A 20 -20.02 -16.82 15.78
N VAL A 21 -20.52 -17.36 14.67
CA VAL A 21 -21.39 -18.54 14.66
C VAL A 21 -20.85 -19.58 13.69
N ALA A 22 -21.05 -20.86 14.00
CA ALA A 22 -20.50 -21.97 13.23
C ALA A 22 -21.59 -22.98 12.87
N PHE A 23 -21.69 -23.30 11.58
CA PHE A 23 -22.68 -24.21 11.03
C PHE A 23 -22.03 -25.27 10.14
N GLN A 24 -22.67 -26.43 10.01
CA GLN A 24 -22.20 -27.43 9.05
C GLN A 24 -22.49 -26.99 7.62
N ARG A 25 -23.75 -26.63 7.34
CA ARG A 25 -24.23 -26.19 6.01
C ARG A 25 -24.73 -24.75 6.05
N PHE A 26 -24.73 -24.10 4.89
CA PHE A 26 -25.29 -22.76 4.74
C PHE A 26 -26.80 -22.72 5.03
N GLU A 27 -27.53 -23.77 4.65
CA GLU A 27 -28.97 -23.87 4.93
C GLU A 27 -29.30 -23.91 6.43
N ASP A 28 -28.43 -24.48 7.26
CA ASP A 28 -28.61 -24.50 8.72
C ASP A 28 -28.52 -23.08 9.29
N PHE A 29 -27.58 -22.28 8.78
CA PHE A 29 -27.49 -20.86 9.13
C PHE A 29 -28.74 -20.08 8.73
N LYS A 30 -29.30 -20.32 7.53
CA LYS A 30 -30.55 -19.64 7.10
C LYS A 30 -31.70 -19.90 8.07
N ARG A 31 -31.81 -21.12 8.61
CA ARG A 31 -32.86 -21.51 9.56
C ARG A 31 -32.68 -20.87 10.94
N ASN A 32 -31.44 -20.71 11.38
CA ASN A 32 -31.11 -20.15 12.68
C ASN A 32 -30.77 -18.65 12.65
N PHE A 33 -30.93 -17.98 11.50
CA PHE A 33 -30.53 -16.59 11.32
C PHE A 33 -31.23 -15.64 12.30
N ASP A 34 -32.53 -15.85 12.55
CA ASP A 34 -33.31 -15.00 13.46
C ASP A 34 -32.85 -15.15 14.92
N GLU A 35 -32.34 -16.33 15.31
CA GLU A 35 -31.72 -16.59 16.62
C GLU A 35 -30.35 -15.89 16.76
N VAL A 36 -29.59 -15.81 15.66
CA VAL A 36 -28.33 -15.04 15.65
C VAL A 36 -28.62 -13.55 15.78
N LEU A 37 -29.67 -13.04 15.13
CA LEU A 37 -30.07 -11.64 15.23
C LEU A 37 -30.66 -11.27 16.59
N SER A 38 -31.36 -12.18 17.27
CA SER A 38 -31.91 -11.90 18.60
C SER A 38 -30.82 -11.61 19.63
N SER A 39 -29.58 -12.07 19.39
CA SER A 39 -28.42 -11.72 20.22
C SER A 39 -28.00 -10.24 20.10
N PHE A 40 -28.44 -9.55 19.05
CA PHE A 40 -28.22 -8.12 18.84
C PHE A 40 -29.45 -7.27 19.17
N ALA A 41 -30.62 -7.89 19.38
CA ALA A 41 -31.72 -7.20 20.02
C ALA A 41 -31.22 -6.80 21.40
N GLU A 42 -31.10 -5.50 21.66
CA GLU A 42 -30.87 -5.03 23.02
C GLU A 42 -31.90 -5.75 23.92
N PRO A 43 -31.48 -6.38 25.03
CA PRO A 43 -32.45 -6.72 26.04
C PRO A 43 -33.04 -5.37 26.47
N LEU A 44 -34.26 -5.07 26.03
CA LEU A 44 -35.10 -4.09 26.69
C LEU A 44 -34.94 -4.37 28.17
N LEU A 45 -34.35 -3.43 28.91
CA LEU A 45 -33.96 -3.54 30.31
C LEU A 45 -35.06 -4.23 31.15
N GLU A 46 -35.02 -5.56 31.24
CA GLU A 46 -35.98 -6.28 32.06
C GLU A 46 -35.54 -6.34 33.53
N ASN A 47 -34.41 -5.70 33.88
CA ASN A 47 -34.00 -5.48 35.26
C ASN A 47 -33.16 -4.20 35.42
N ALA A 48 -33.79 -3.03 35.38
CA ALA A 48 -33.27 -1.85 36.06
C ALA A 48 -33.92 -1.74 37.44
N PRO A 49 -33.28 -2.14 38.56
CA PRO A 49 -33.71 -1.65 39.85
C PRO A 49 -33.15 -0.23 39.99
N PHE A 50 -34.03 0.75 39.75
CA PHE A 50 -33.81 2.18 40.00
C PHE A 50 -32.75 2.89 39.13
N SER A 51 -33.21 3.64 38.13
CA SER A 51 -32.63 4.95 37.81
C SER A 51 -33.69 5.86 37.22
N GLU A 52 -33.71 7.09 37.71
CA GLU A 52 -34.67 8.15 37.42
C GLU A 52 -34.79 8.44 35.92
N SER A 53 -36.04 8.73 35.52
CA SER A 53 -36.49 9.44 34.33
C SER A 53 -35.39 10.04 33.44
N CYS A 54 -34.89 9.26 32.49
CA CYS A 54 -34.20 9.77 31.30
C CYS A 54 -35.16 9.62 30.10
N SER A 55 -35.31 10.72 29.38
CA SER A 55 -36.33 10.99 28.37
C SER A 55 -36.24 10.11 27.12
N ALA A 56 -37.41 9.68 26.61
CA ALA A 56 -37.64 8.99 25.34
C ALA A 56 -37.00 9.63 24.09
N PHE A 57 -36.50 10.88 24.20
CA PHE A 57 -35.74 11.55 23.14
C PHE A 57 -34.35 10.93 22.87
N TYR A 58 -33.73 10.23 23.84
CA TYR A 58 -32.41 9.61 23.65
C TYR A 58 -32.46 8.23 22.97
N GLU A 59 -33.58 7.49 23.10
CA GLU A 59 -33.75 6.17 22.46
C GLU A 59 -34.02 6.30 20.95
N GLU A 60 -34.81 7.30 20.52
CA GLU A 60 -35.03 7.56 19.10
C GLU A 60 -33.74 8.00 18.37
N ASP A 61 -32.90 8.83 19.01
CA ASP A 61 -31.62 9.25 18.44
C ASP A 61 -30.59 8.12 18.41
N SER A 62 -30.59 7.21 19.40
CA SER A 62 -29.78 5.98 19.39
C SER A 62 -30.12 5.08 18.19
N MET A 63 -31.41 4.79 17.99
CA MET A 63 -31.89 3.95 16.90
C MET A 63 -31.71 4.59 15.52
N LYS A 64 -31.86 5.92 15.39
CA LYS A 64 -31.53 6.66 14.16
C LYS A 64 -30.03 6.62 13.86
N ASN A 65 -29.17 6.82 14.87
CA ASN A 65 -27.72 6.73 14.71
C ASN A 65 -27.25 5.30 14.36
N ALA A 66 -27.87 4.25 14.90
CA ALA A 66 -27.57 2.86 14.56
C ALA A 66 -27.94 2.50 13.12
N ARG A 67 -29.02 3.10 12.59
CA ARG A 67 -29.44 2.97 11.18
C ARG A 67 -28.54 3.76 10.22
N GLU A 68 -28.10 4.95 10.61
CA GLU A 68 -27.20 5.79 9.79
C GLU A 68 -25.73 5.30 9.83
N ASN A 69 -25.28 4.75 10.96
CA ASN A 69 -23.93 4.22 11.14
C ASN A 69 -23.95 2.83 11.81
N PRO A 70 -24.19 1.76 11.04
CA PRO A 70 -24.20 0.41 11.59
C PRO A 70 -22.81 0.03 12.12
N ILE A 71 -22.76 -0.55 13.33
CA ILE A 71 -21.49 -0.85 14.04
C ILE A 71 -21.25 -2.35 14.23
N HIS A 72 -22.32 -3.16 14.27
CA HIS A 72 -22.25 -4.57 14.66
C HIS A 72 -21.62 -5.47 13.58
N ILE A 73 -21.08 -6.63 13.96
CA ILE A 73 -20.44 -7.56 13.01
C ILE A 73 -21.00 -8.96 13.19
N ILE A 74 -21.21 -9.67 12.09
CA ILE A 74 -21.51 -11.10 12.12
C ILE A 74 -20.43 -11.85 11.33
N ASN A 75 -19.85 -12.89 11.92
CA ASN A 75 -18.94 -13.83 11.24
C ASN A 75 -19.58 -15.22 11.28
N VAL A 76 -19.75 -15.84 10.11
CA VAL A 76 -20.41 -17.14 9.96
C VAL A 76 -19.41 -18.12 9.37
N SER A 77 -19.07 -19.18 10.10
CA SER A 77 -18.21 -20.25 9.58
C SER A 77 -19.05 -21.43 9.08
N ILE A 78 -18.76 -21.89 7.86
CA ILE A 78 -19.45 -22.99 7.16
C ILE A 78 -18.43 -24.09 6.86
N LYS A 79 -18.76 -25.35 7.16
CA LYS A 79 -17.84 -26.48 7.03
C LYS A 79 -17.92 -27.21 5.68
N THR A 80 -19.11 -27.44 5.13
CA THR A 80 -19.31 -28.35 3.99
C THR A 80 -19.40 -27.67 2.62
N ALA A 81 -19.07 -26.39 2.54
CA ALA A 81 -19.12 -25.61 1.31
C ALA A 81 -17.77 -25.60 0.56
N ASP A 82 -16.85 -26.52 0.91
CA ASP A 82 -15.48 -26.56 0.37
C ASP A 82 -15.40 -27.05 -1.08
N THR A 83 -16.43 -27.74 -1.59
CA THR A 83 -16.47 -28.30 -2.95
C THR A 83 -17.21 -27.43 -3.98
N GLU A 84 -17.85 -26.35 -3.55
CA GLU A 84 -18.63 -25.47 -4.45
C GLU A 84 -17.73 -24.40 -5.10
N GLU A 85 -18.09 -23.97 -6.31
CA GLU A 85 -17.37 -22.88 -7.00
C GLU A 85 -17.62 -21.53 -6.31
N ASP A 86 -16.59 -20.67 -6.30
CA ASP A 86 -16.63 -19.38 -5.60
C ASP A 86 -17.75 -18.46 -6.10
N ASP A 87 -18.01 -18.45 -7.40
CA ASP A 87 -19.05 -17.58 -7.98
C ASP A 87 -20.47 -18.06 -7.60
N ALA A 88 -20.69 -19.37 -7.54
CA ALA A 88 -21.97 -19.94 -7.09
C ALA A 88 -22.22 -19.65 -5.59
N LEU A 89 -21.17 -19.75 -4.77
CA LEU A 89 -21.22 -19.39 -3.35
C LEU A 89 -21.55 -17.91 -3.15
N VAL A 90 -20.90 -17.03 -3.92
CA VAL A 90 -21.16 -15.59 -3.90
C VAL A 90 -22.59 -15.29 -4.31
N GLU A 91 -23.12 -15.94 -5.34
CA GLU A 91 -24.52 -15.76 -5.75
C GLU A 91 -25.49 -16.16 -4.63
N ALA A 92 -25.26 -17.32 -3.99
CA ALA A 92 -26.08 -17.80 -2.89
C ALA A 92 -26.02 -16.88 -1.65
N PHE A 93 -24.83 -16.42 -1.27
CA PHE A 93 -24.64 -15.49 -0.15
C PHE A 93 -25.21 -14.12 -0.45
N THR A 94 -25.06 -13.62 -1.68
CA THR A 94 -25.63 -12.35 -2.12
C THR A 94 -27.15 -12.40 -2.09
N ALA A 95 -27.75 -13.45 -2.63
CA ALA A 95 -29.21 -13.64 -2.62
C ALA A 95 -29.76 -13.63 -1.18
N PHE A 96 -29.08 -14.30 -0.25
CA PHE A 96 -29.45 -14.30 1.16
C PHE A 96 -29.31 -12.90 1.78
N ALA A 97 -28.15 -12.25 1.62
CA ALA A 97 -27.87 -10.94 2.20
C ALA A 97 -28.85 -9.86 1.67
N GLN A 98 -29.20 -9.92 0.39
CA GLN A 98 -30.21 -9.05 -0.21
C GLN A 98 -31.61 -9.33 0.34
N SER A 99 -32.00 -10.61 0.52
CA SER A 99 -33.31 -10.96 1.07
C SER A 99 -33.53 -10.49 2.51
N LYS A 100 -32.45 -10.30 3.27
CA LYS A 100 -32.46 -9.88 4.68
C LYS A 100 -31.90 -8.47 4.89
N LYS A 101 -31.68 -7.71 3.81
CA LYS A 101 -31.02 -6.39 3.81
C LYS A 101 -31.64 -5.42 4.81
N ASP A 102 -32.96 -5.25 4.78
CA ASP A 102 -33.66 -4.28 5.62
C ASP A 102 -33.54 -4.63 7.12
N ILE A 103 -33.66 -5.92 7.45
CA ILE A 103 -33.48 -6.44 8.81
C ILE A 103 -32.04 -6.19 9.28
N LEU A 104 -31.04 -6.42 8.42
CA LEU A 104 -29.65 -6.18 8.77
C LEU A 104 -29.34 -4.70 9.06
N PHE A 105 -29.99 -3.78 8.34
CA PHE A 105 -29.91 -2.35 8.65
C PHE A 105 -30.63 -1.99 9.95
N GLU A 106 -31.80 -2.59 10.20
CA GLU A 106 -32.58 -2.35 11.42
C GLU A 106 -31.80 -2.74 12.68
N TYR A 107 -31.09 -3.87 12.65
CA TYR A 107 -30.22 -4.34 13.73
C TYR A 107 -28.83 -3.71 13.72
N GLY A 108 -28.58 -2.68 12.90
CA GLY A 108 -27.30 -1.95 12.89
C GLY A 108 -26.08 -2.80 12.50
N ILE A 109 -26.27 -3.84 11.67
CA ILE A 109 -25.18 -4.73 11.24
C ILE A 109 -24.31 -4.02 10.20
N ARG A 110 -23.03 -3.80 10.52
CA ARG A 110 -22.07 -3.14 9.63
C ARG A 110 -21.60 -4.06 8.49
N ARG A 111 -21.40 -5.34 8.82
CA ARG A 111 -20.92 -6.34 7.87
C ARG A 111 -21.24 -7.76 8.32
N ILE A 112 -21.41 -8.64 7.34
CA ILE A 112 -21.47 -10.09 7.52
C ILE A 112 -20.31 -10.71 6.74
N THR A 113 -19.56 -11.57 7.39
CA THR A 113 -18.46 -12.30 6.74
C THR A 113 -18.74 -13.80 6.77
N PHE A 114 -18.80 -14.43 5.60
CA PHE A 114 -18.88 -15.88 5.48
C PHE A 114 -17.47 -16.47 5.35
N LEU A 115 -17.15 -17.41 6.22
CA LEU A 115 -15.90 -18.15 6.26
C LEU A 115 -16.17 -19.58 5.80
N ILE A 116 -15.50 -20.03 4.75
CA ILE A 116 -15.57 -21.43 4.31
C ILE A 116 -14.30 -22.15 4.77
N ALA A 117 -14.47 -23.12 5.66
CA ALA A 117 -13.36 -23.92 6.16
C ALA A 117 -12.92 -24.94 5.10
N GLN A 118 -11.69 -24.80 4.60
CA GLN A 118 -11.10 -25.75 3.66
C GLN A 118 -10.19 -26.74 4.39
N LYS A 119 -10.11 -27.98 3.91
CA LYS A 119 -9.17 -28.96 4.44
C LYS A 119 -7.76 -28.65 3.95
N ARG A 120 -6.83 -28.41 4.87
CA ARG A 120 -5.39 -28.19 4.61
C ARG A 120 -5.05 -26.92 3.82
N GLU A 121 -6.01 -26.03 3.62
CA GLU A 121 -5.82 -24.72 2.99
C GLU A 121 -6.31 -23.61 3.93
N PHE A 122 -5.92 -22.36 3.63
CA PHE A 122 -6.47 -21.21 4.34
C PHE A 122 -7.95 -21.07 4.03
N PRO A 123 -8.80 -20.79 5.03
CA PRO A 123 -10.23 -20.64 4.79
C PRO A 123 -10.51 -19.45 3.87
N LYS A 124 -11.55 -19.58 3.05
CA LYS A 124 -12.04 -18.52 2.16
C LYS A 124 -12.92 -17.55 2.94
N PHE A 125 -12.82 -16.26 2.61
CA PHE A 125 -13.60 -15.20 3.26
C PHE A 125 -14.39 -14.43 2.22
N PHE A 126 -15.69 -14.26 2.48
CA PHE A 126 -16.61 -13.46 1.66
C PHE A 126 -17.26 -12.42 2.55
N THR A 127 -17.02 -11.14 2.26
CA THR A 127 -17.45 -10.03 3.12
C THR A 127 -18.54 -9.22 2.45
N PHE A 128 -19.65 -9.01 3.15
CA PHE A 128 -20.79 -8.21 2.71
C PHE A 128 -20.95 -7.03 3.66
N ARG A 129 -20.87 -5.80 3.15
CA ARG A 129 -20.87 -4.58 3.98
C ARG A 129 -22.14 -3.74 3.77
N ALA A 130 -22.60 -3.10 4.84
CA ALA A 130 -23.77 -2.23 4.79
C ALA A 130 -23.57 -1.03 3.84
N GLN A 131 -22.36 -0.46 3.78
CA GLN A 131 -22.03 0.67 2.90
C GLN A 131 -22.29 0.35 1.41
N ASP A 132 -22.12 -0.91 1.01
CA ASP A 132 -22.33 -1.39 -0.36
C ASP A 132 -23.71 -2.06 -0.52
N GLY A 133 -24.64 -1.77 0.41
CA GLY A 133 -25.99 -2.34 0.41
C GLY A 133 -26.00 -3.86 0.60
N PHE A 134 -25.02 -4.41 1.32
CA PHE A 134 -24.76 -5.84 1.49
C PHE A 134 -24.56 -6.59 0.16
N GLN A 135 -23.89 -5.94 -0.79
CA GLN A 135 -23.21 -6.65 -1.88
C GLN A 135 -21.83 -7.12 -1.40
N GLU A 136 -21.27 -8.12 -2.09
CA GLU A 136 -19.94 -8.62 -1.78
C GLU A 136 -18.90 -7.53 -2.05
N ASP A 137 -18.11 -7.21 -1.04
CA ASP A 137 -16.90 -6.41 -1.23
C ASP A 137 -15.73 -7.32 -1.63
N ARG A 138 -15.49 -7.38 -2.94
CA ARG A 138 -14.43 -8.18 -3.55
C ARG A 138 -13.03 -7.77 -3.09
N ILE A 139 -12.83 -6.54 -2.59
CA ILE A 139 -11.54 -6.09 -2.07
C ILE A 139 -11.13 -6.93 -0.85
N TYR A 140 -12.10 -7.38 -0.04
CA TYR A 140 -11.86 -8.20 1.15
C TYR A 140 -12.06 -9.70 0.89
N ARG A 141 -12.13 -10.13 -0.38
CA ARG A 141 -12.22 -11.55 -0.69
C ARG A 141 -10.95 -12.28 -0.21
N ASN A 142 -11.13 -13.42 0.45
CA ASN A 142 -10.07 -14.22 1.07
C ASN A 142 -9.26 -13.46 2.13
N LEU A 143 -9.77 -12.34 2.63
CA LEU A 143 -9.14 -11.52 3.65
C LEU A 143 -10.09 -11.37 4.84
N GLU A 144 -9.60 -11.69 6.03
CA GLU A 144 -10.34 -11.38 7.25
C GLU A 144 -10.46 -9.85 7.42
N PRO A 145 -11.67 -9.28 7.45
CA PRO A 145 -11.84 -7.83 7.51
C PRO A 145 -11.34 -7.18 8.80
N ALA A 146 -11.10 -7.96 9.85
CA ALA A 146 -10.44 -7.51 11.07
C ALA A 146 -8.92 -7.39 10.92
N LEU A 147 -8.31 -8.12 9.98
CA LEU A 147 -6.87 -8.10 9.70
C LEU A 147 -6.53 -7.27 8.46
N ALA A 148 -7.53 -6.86 7.68
CA ALA A 148 -7.33 -6.05 6.48
C ALA A 148 -6.59 -4.73 6.71
N PHE A 149 -6.63 -4.17 7.93
CA PHE A 149 -5.82 -2.98 8.26
C PHE A 149 -4.31 -3.24 8.11
N GLN A 150 -3.87 -4.50 8.26
CA GLN A 150 -2.48 -4.91 8.07
C GLN A 150 -2.01 -4.79 6.61
N LEU A 151 -2.94 -4.76 5.66
CA LEU A 151 -2.64 -4.48 4.25
C LEU A 151 -2.59 -2.98 3.94
N GLU A 152 -2.96 -2.12 4.89
CA GLU A 152 -2.89 -0.66 4.76
C GLU A 152 -3.58 -0.10 3.49
N LEU A 153 -4.75 -0.67 3.15
CA LEU A 153 -5.51 -0.32 1.96
C LEU A 153 -5.80 1.19 1.85
N ASN A 154 -5.90 1.90 2.98
CA ASN A 154 -6.09 3.35 3.05
C ASN A 154 -5.01 4.14 2.30
N ARG A 155 -3.79 3.59 2.18
CA ARG A 155 -2.73 4.26 1.43
C ARG A 155 -3.01 4.29 -0.08
N MET A 156 -3.89 3.44 -0.58
CA MET A 156 -4.29 3.40 -1.98
C MET A 156 -5.57 4.21 -2.27
N ARG A 157 -6.06 5.04 -1.33
CA ARG A 157 -7.34 5.79 -1.47
C ARG A 157 -7.43 6.71 -2.69
N ASN A 158 -6.29 7.12 -3.24
CA ASN A 158 -6.22 7.95 -4.45
C ASN A 158 -6.49 7.15 -5.73
N PHE A 159 -6.67 5.83 -5.62
CA PHE A 159 -6.96 4.92 -6.71
C PHE A 159 -8.34 4.30 -6.51
N ASP A 160 -9.04 4.06 -7.60
CA ASP A 160 -10.16 3.15 -7.64
C ASP A 160 -9.63 1.72 -7.82
N LEU A 161 -10.01 0.83 -6.90
CA LEU A 161 -9.37 -0.49 -6.77
C LEU A 161 -10.30 -1.59 -7.26
N LYS A 162 -9.78 -2.42 -8.17
CA LYS A 162 -10.42 -3.67 -8.59
C LYS A 162 -9.57 -4.85 -8.14
N ALA A 163 -10.12 -5.71 -7.30
CA ALA A 163 -9.45 -6.96 -6.91
C ALA A 163 -9.35 -7.91 -8.11
N ILE A 164 -8.14 -8.43 -8.33
CA ILE A 164 -7.84 -9.45 -9.33
C ILE A 164 -7.71 -10.79 -8.61
N PRO A 165 -8.47 -11.83 -9.01
CA PRO A 165 -8.33 -13.16 -8.43
C PRO A 165 -6.92 -13.71 -8.63
N CYS A 166 -6.31 -14.19 -7.55
CA CYS A 166 -5.01 -14.88 -7.55
C CYS A 166 -5.20 -16.35 -7.21
N ALA A 167 -4.34 -17.22 -7.74
CA ALA A 167 -4.34 -18.62 -7.35
C ALA A 167 -3.87 -18.78 -5.89
N ASN A 168 -2.93 -17.93 -5.47
CA ASN A 168 -2.48 -17.88 -4.08
C ASN A 168 -3.34 -16.94 -3.23
N HIS A 169 -4.23 -17.49 -2.41
CA HIS A 169 -5.13 -16.71 -1.54
C HIS A 169 -4.41 -15.89 -0.44
N LYS A 170 -3.11 -16.09 -0.20
CA LYS A 170 -2.31 -15.25 0.71
C LYS A 170 -1.94 -13.90 0.08
N MET A 171 -2.09 -13.79 -1.23
CA MET A 171 -1.78 -12.60 -1.99
C MET A 171 -3.07 -11.89 -2.39
N HIS A 172 -3.03 -10.57 -2.28
CA HIS A 172 -4.12 -9.72 -2.71
C HIS A 172 -3.57 -8.79 -3.79
N LEU A 173 -3.99 -9.06 -5.03
CA LEU A 173 -3.65 -8.24 -6.18
C LEU A 173 -4.79 -7.30 -6.49
N TYR A 174 -4.48 -6.01 -6.59
CA TYR A 174 -5.42 -4.97 -6.96
C TYR A 174 -4.94 -4.24 -8.21
N LEU A 175 -5.81 -4.10 -9.19
CA LEU A 175 -5.63 -3.14 -10.27
C LEU A 175 -6.19 -1.80 -9.79
N GLY A 176 -5.31 -0.82 -9.61
CA GLY A 176 -5.66 0.54 -9.21
C GLY A 176 -5.67 1.48 -10.41
N ALA A 177 -6.80 2.16 -10.62
CA ALA A 177 -6.94 3.25 -11.58
C ALA A 177 -6.90 4.59 -10.82
N ALA A 178 -6.00 5.50 -11.19
CA ALA A 178 -5.92 6.78 -10.48
C ALA A 178 -7.24 7.55 -10.58
N ARG A 179 -7.71 8.10 -9.45
CA ARG A 179 -8.91 8.94 -9.44
C ARG A 179 -8.60 10.28 -10.10
N VAL A 180 -9.30 10.56 -11.19
CA VAL A 180 -9.21 11.81 -11.96
C VAL A 180 -10.53 12.58 -11.89
N GLN A 181 -10.53 13.84 -12.33
CA GLN A 181 -11.75 14.63 -12.44
C GLN A 181 -12.71 13.99 -13.45
N GLU A 182 -14.02 14.15 -13.24
CA GLU A 182 -15.04 13.59 -14.13
C GLU A 182 -14.83 14.04 -15.58
N GLY A 183 -14.74 13.06 -16.50
CA GLY A 183 -14.53 13.30 -17.93
C GLY A 183 -13.07 13.25 -18.40
N ALA A 184 -12.09 13.21 -17.50
CA ALA A 184 -10.69 12.98 -17.87
C ALA A 184 -10.38 11.50 -18.07
N GLU A 185 -9.54 11.17 -19.06
CA GLU A 185 -9.07 9.81 -19.28
C GLU A 185 -8.06 9.41 -18.18
N VAL A 186 -8.24 8.22 -17.60
CA VAL A 186 -7.29 7.67 -16.64
C VAL A 186 -6.08 7.14 -17.40
N THR A 187 -4.91 7.70 -17.12
CA THR A 187 -3.63 7.28 -17.72
C THR A 187 -2.76 6.47 -16.75
N ASP A 188 -3.01 6.58 -15.45
CA ASP A 188 -2.23 5.94 -14.39
C ASP A 188 -2.95 4.69 -13.87
N TYR A 189 -2.55 3.55 -14.43
CA TYR A 189 -2.95 2.22 -13.96
C TYR A 189 -1.77 1.53 -13.30
N ARG A 190 -1.99 0.99 -12.10
CA ARG A 190 -0.96 0.29 -11.32
C ARG A 190 -1.49 -1.03 -10.79
N PHE A 191 -0.65 -2.04 -10.80
CA PHE A 191 -0.84 -3.20 -9.96
C PHE A 191 -0.30 -2.93 -8.56
N PHE A 192 -1.13 -3.16 -7.57
CA PHE A 192 -0.77 -3.21 -6.15
C PHE A 192 -0.89 -4.63 -5.68
N ILE A 193 0.23 -5.30 -5.41
CA ILE A 193 0.22 -6.61 -4.79
C ILE A 193 0.55 -6.46 -3.31
N ARG A 194 -0.30 -7.05 -2.46
CA ARG A 194 -0.16 -6.97 -1.00
C ARG A 194 -0.26 -8.35 -0.39
N ALA A 195 0.65 -8.69 0.52
CA ALA A 195 0.65 -9.98 1.21
C ALA A 195 0.98 -9.83 2.70
N ILE A 196 0.40 -10.71 3.51
CA ILE A 196 0.68 -10.83 4.94
C ILE A 196 1.46 -12.12 5.17
N ILE A 197 2.69 -12.00 5.64
CA ILE A 197 3.55 -13.12 5.97
C ILE A 197 3.31 -13.49 7.42
N ARG A 198 2.91 -14.74 7.66
CA ARG A 198 2.64 -15.29 8.98
C ARG A 198 3.46 -16.56 9.17
N HIS A 199 3.87 -16.81 10.40
CA HIS A 199 4.51 -18.07 10.75
C HIS A 199 3.48 -19.21 10.71
N SER A 200 3.84 -20.35 10.12
CA SER A 200 2.97 -21.55 10.06
C SER A 200 2.73 -22.15 11.44
N ASP A 201 3.71 -22.06 12.34
CA ASP A 201 3.59 -22.54 13.71
C ASP A 201 3.19 -21.39 14.64
N LEU A 202 2.04 -21.53 15.29
CA LEU A 202 1.51 -20.62 16.31
C LEU A 202 2.33 -20.61 17.62
N ILE A 203 3.44 -21.35 17.68
CA ILE A 203 4.24 -21.58 18.88
C ILE A 203 5.71 -21.21 18.58
N THR A 204 6.15 -20.16 19.24
CA THR A 204 7.41 -19.43 19.14
C THR A 204 8.70 -20.28 19.18
N LYS A 205 9.56 -20.09 18.17
CA LYS A 205 11.00 -19.78 18.35
C LYS A 205 11.26 -18.58 17.44
N GLU A 206 11.63 -17.45 18.03
CA GLU A 206 11.96 -16.17 17.36
C GLU A 206 12.33 -16.38 15.89
N ALA A 207 11.42 -16.03 14.97
CA ALA A 207 11.51 -16.41 13.57
C ALA A 207 12.90 -16.02 13.04
N SER A 208 13.69 -17.03 12.62
CA SER A 208 15.09 -16.82 12.30
C SER A 208 15.24 -15.87 11.11
N PHE A 209 16.36 -15.16 11.04
CA PHE A 209 16.70 -14.32 9.88
C PHE A 209 16.64 -15.12 8.56
N GLU A 210 17.07 -16.39 8.60
CA GLU A 210 17.00 -17.30 7.46
C GLU A 210 15.56 -17.59 7.02
N TYR A 211 14.65 -17.81 7.96
CA TYR A 211 13.23 -17.97 7.65
C TYR A 211 12.65 -16.72 7.00
N LEU A 212 12.94 -15.53 7.54
CA LEU A 212 12.52 -14.25 6.95
C LEU A 212 12.99 -14.14 5.50
N GLN A 213 14.26 -14.46 5.24
CA GLN A 213 14.84 -14.36 3.91
C GLN A 213 14.19 -15.36 2.94
N ASN A 214 14.08 -16.63 3.32
CA ASN A 214 13.51 -17.66 2.46
C ASN A 214 12.02 -17.43 2.17
N GLU A 215 11.23 -17.08 3.19
CA GLU A 215 9.80 -16.80 3.01
C GLU A 215 9.54 -15.49 2.29
N GLY A 216 10.34 -14.46 2.56
CA GLY A 216 10.30 -13.19 1.83
C GLY A 216 10.63 -13.38 0.35
N GLU A 217 11.66 -14.16 0.03
CA GLU A 217 12.04 -14.49 -1.34
C GLU A 217 10.98 -15.34 -2.05
N ARG A 218 10.45 -16.38 -1.38
CA ARG A 218 9.36 -17.20 -1.90
C ARG A 218 8.13 -16.36 -2.26
N LEU A 219 7.69 -15.48 -1.36
CA LEU A 219 6.55 -14.60 -1.60
C LEU A 219 6.85 -13.51 -2.63
N LEU A 220 8.09 -13.03 -2.75
CA LEU A 220 8.43 -12.11 -3.83
C LEU A 220 8.29 -12.80 -5.20
N LEU A 221 8.77 -14.04 -5.32
CA LEU A 221 8.65 -14.81 -6.56
C LEU A 221 7.19 -15.11 -6.91
N GLU A 222 6.42 -15.60 -5.95
CA GLU A 222 4.98 -15.83 -6.12
C GLU A 222 4.24 -14.55 -6.54
N ALA A 223 4.62 -13.40 -5.96
CA ALA A 223 4.03 -12.11 -6.31
C ALA A 223 4.38 -11.69 -7.74
N MET A 224 5.60 -11.97 -8.19
CA MET A 224 6.03 -11.69 -9.56
C MET A 224 5.33 -12.61 -10.56
N ASP A 225 5.10 -13.87 -10.22
CA ASP A 225 4.38 -14.83 -11.07
C ASP A 225 2.90 -14.42 -11.23
N GLU A 226 2.23 -14.04 -10.13
CA GLU A 226 0.85 -13.52 -10.16
C GLU A 226 0.75 -12.20 -10.97
N LEU A 227 1.77 -11.34 -10.85
CA LEU A 227 1.87 -10.14 -11.69
C LEU A 227 2.04 -10.49 -13.17
N GLU A 228 2.90 -11.45 -13.53
CA GLU A 228 3.08 -11.91 -14.91
C GLU A 228 1.77 -12.43 -15.54
N VAL A 229 0.99 -13.19 -14.76
CA VAL A 229 -0.34 -13.67 -15.16
C VAL A 229 -1.30 -12.48 -15.36
N ALA A 230 -1.34 -11.55 -14.40
CA ALA A 230 -2.22 -10.39 -14.48
C ALA A 230 -1.87 -9.47 -15.66
N PHE A 231 -0.58 -9.29 -15.95
CA PHE A 231 -0.09 -8.55 -17.12
C PHE A 231 -0.58 -9.17 -18.44
N SER A 232 -0.64 -10.50 -18.50
CA SER A 232 -1.08 -11.22 -19.70
C SER A 232 -2.59 -11.14 -19.92
N ASN A 233 -3.37 -11.08 -18.84
CA ASN A 233 -4.84 -11.10 -18.88
C ASN A 233 -5.48 -9.70 -18.90
N THR A 234 -4.69 -8.65 -18.69
CA THR A 234 -5.20 -7.27 -18.58
C THR A 234 -4.94 -6.50 -19.86
N SER A 235 -5.96 -5.81 -20.39
CA SER A 235 -5.84 -4.99 -21.60
C SER A 235 -5.20 -3.62 -21.34
N VAL A 236 -5.27 -3.12 -20.11
CA VAL A 236 -4.67 -1.82 -19.75
C VAL A 236 -3.18 -1.94 -19.48
N ARG A 237 -2.43 -0.95 -19.96
CA ARG A 237 -0.99 -0.88 -19.77
C ARG A 237 -0.69 -0.29 -18.39
N THR A 238 -0.04 -1.06 -17.53
CA THR A 238 0.33 -0.61 -16.19
C THR A 238 1.75 -0.07 -16.15
N ASP A 239 1.97 0.83 -15.18
CA ASP A 239 3.25 1.42 -14.84
C ASP A 239 3.31 1.63 -13.32
N CYS A 240 4.49 1.90 -12.78
CA CYS A 240 4.64 2.25 -11.35
C CYS A 240 4.08 1.19 -10.37
N ASN A 241 4.16 -0.09 -10.73
CA ASN A 241 3.60 -1.18 -9.95
C ASN A 241 4.25 -1.24 -8.56
N HIS A 242 3.48 -1.68 -7.57
CA HIS A 242 3.84 -1.61 -6.16
C HIS A 242 3.68 -2.97 -5.47
N ILE A 243 4.71 -3.37 -4.72
CA ILE A 243 4.70 -4.59 -3.91
C ILE A 243 4.72 -4.19 -2.43
N PHE A 244 3.76 -4.68 -1.64
CA PHE A 244 3.73 -4.51 -0.19
C PHE A 244 3.74 -5.86 0.52
N LEU A 245 4.76 -6.11 1.32
CA LEU A 245 4.88 -7.31 2.15
C LEU A 245 4.84 -6.91 3.63
N ASN A 246 3.90 -7.49 4.38
CA ASN A 246 3.81 -7.27 5.82
C ASN A 246 4.21 -8.53 6.57
N PHE A 247 5.41 -8.52 7.14
CA PHE A 247 5.93 -9.58 7.98
C PHE A 247 5.49 -9.38 9.42
N VAL A 248 4.46 -10.14 9.81
CA VAL A 248 3.83 -10.02 11.13
C VAL A 248 4.70 -10.57 12.28
N PRO A 249 5.39 -11.73 12.13
CA PRO A 249 6.22 -12.26 13.19
C PRO A 249 7.34 -11.29 13.60
N THR A 250 7.67 -11.26 14.88
CA THR A 250 8.77 -10.43 15.39
C THR A 250 10.09 -11.18 15.33
N VAL A 251 11.13 -10.55 14.76
CA VAL A 251 12.46 -11.13 14.56
C VAL A 251 13.49 -10.41 15.44
N ILE A 252 14.46 -11.13 16.00
CA ILE A 252 15.58 -10.51 16.72
C ILE A 252 16.74 -10.27 15.76
N MET A 253 16.96 -9.02 15.36
CA MET A 253 18.01 -8.67 14.41
C MET A 253 18.30 -7.17 14.35
N ASP A 254 19.44 -6.84 13.75
CA ASP A 254 19.81 -5.47 13.37
C ASP A 254 19.14 -5.08 12.03
N PRO A 255 18.52 -3.88 11.93
CA PRO A 255 17.95 -3.36 10.69
C PRO A 255 18.88 -3.36 9.48
N SER A 256 20.18 -3.11 9.68
CA SER A 256 21.16 -3.06 8.59
C SER A 256 21.26 -4.39 7.83
N LYS A 257 21.11 -5.52 8.53
CA LYS A 257 21.09 -6.86 7.90
C LYS A 257 19.85 -7.08 7.04
N ILE A 258 18.71 -6.46 7.38
CA ILE A 258 17.50 -6.49 6.55
C ILE A 258 17.76 -5.74 5.26
N GLU A 259 18.34 -4.54 5.37
CA GLU A 259 18.65 -3.71 4.22
C GLU A 259 19.58 -4.43 3.24
N GLU A 260 20.65 -5.06 3.73
CA GLU A 260 21.59 -5.82 2.91
C GLU A 260 20.92 -7.02 2.21
N SER A 261 20.11 -7.79 2.96
CA SER A 261 19.39 -8.95 2.44
C SER A 261 18.39 -8.56 1.33
N VAL A 262 17.57 -7.54 1.59
CA VAL A 262 16.59 -7.05 0.62
C VAL A 262 17.29 -6.45 -0.60
N ARG A 263 18.39 -5.72 -0.41
CA ARG A 263 19.20 -5.18 -1.53
C ARG A 263 19.73 -6.31 -2.42
N SER A 264 20.28 -7.36 -1.83
CA SER A 264 20.78 -8.53 -2.55
C SER A 264 19.67 -9.22 -3.35
N MET A 265 18.49 -9.38 -2.74
CA MET A 265 17.31 -9.98 -3.38
C MET A 265 16.80 -9.14 -4.56
N VAL A 266 16.67 -7.82 -4.41
CA VAL A 266 16.22 -6.94 -5.49
C VAL A 266 17.23 -6.90 -6.64
N MET A 267 18.53 -6.87 -6.34
CA MET A 267 19.56 -6.92 -7.38
C MET A 267 19.55 -8.25 -8.14
N ARG A 268 19.29 -9.38 -7.46
CA ARG A 268 19.16 -10.71 -8.09
C ARG A 268 17.98 -10.77 -9.07
N TYR A 269 16.85 -10.15 -8.73
CA TYR A 269 15.61 -10.22 -9.50
C TYR A 269 15.27 -8.95 -10.29
N GLY A 270 16.19 -7.98 -10.34
CA GLY A 270 15.95 -6.65 -10.89
C GLY A 270 15.46 -6.65 -12.34
N SER A 271 15.95 -7.58 -13.18
CA SER A 271 15.53 -7.69 -14.58
C SER A 271 14.06 -8.09 -14.75
N ARG A 272 13.54 -8.98 -13.90
CA ARG A 272 12.12 -9.35 -13.89
C ARG A 272 11.27 -8.23 -13.29
N LEU A 273 11.67 -7.65 -12.16
CA LEU A 273 10.98 -6.51 -11.55
C LEU A 273 10.84 -5.31 -12.51
N TRP A 274 11.89 -5.04 -13.29
CA TRP A 274 11.89 -4.01 -14.32
C TRP A 274 10.90 -4.31 -15.45
N LYS A 275 10.88 -5.55 -15.97
CA LYS A 275 9.90 -5.99 -16.98
C LYS A 275 8.46 -5.85 -16.47
N LEU A 276 8.24 -6.16 -15.19
CA LEU A 276 6.96 -6.00 -14.49
C LEU A 276 6.66 -4.56 -14.07
N ARG A 277 7.49 -3.58 -14.46
CA ARG A 277 7.32 -2.16 -14.13
C ARG A 277 7.13 -1.89 -12.64
N VAL A 278 7.77 -2.70 -11.78
CA VAL A 278 7.75 -2.50 -10.33
C VAL A 278 8.66 -1.34 -10.00
N LEU A 279 8.06 -0.21 -9.62
CA LEU A 279 8.77 1.02 -9.30
C LEU A 279 9.07 1.13 -7.81
N GLN A 280 8.13 0.67 -6.98
CA GLN A 280 8.17 0.80 -5.54
C GLN A 280 7.91 -0.53 -4.86
N ALA A 281 8.62 -0.79 -3.77
CA ALA A 281 8.34 -1.92 -2.90
C ALA A 281 8.42 -1.50 -1.43
N GLU A 282 7.61 -2.13 -0.60
CA GLU A 282 7.53 -1.88 0.82
C GLU A 282 7.56 -3.19 1.60
N LEU A 283 8.40 -3.22 2.63
CA LEU A 283 8.44 -4.31 3.59
C LEU A 283 8.21 -3.74 4.99
N LYS A 284 7.16 -4.20 5.66
CA LYS A 284 6.90 -3.92 7.07
C LYS A 284 7.31 -5.12 7.90
N ILE A 285 8.12 -4.91 8.93
CA ILE A 285 8.60 -5.98 9.81
C ILE A 285 8.71 -5.47 11.25
N ASN A 286 8.36 -6.32 12.21
CA ASN A 286 8.60 -6.05 13.62
C ASN A 286 9.95 -6.65 14.02
N ILE A 287 10.85 -5.84 14.58
CA ILE A 287 12.16 -6.30 15.03
C ILE A 287 12.37 -6.07 16.53
N ARG A 288 13.26 -6.83 17.13
CA ARG A 288 13.84 -6.55 18.44
C ARG A 288 15.36 -6.54 18.33
N LEU A 289 16.02 -5.60 19.01
CA LEU A 289 17.49 -5.57 19.07
C LEU A 289 18.04 -6.59 20.08
N THR A 290 17.25 -6.93 21.10
CA THR A 290 17.60 -7.89 22.15
C THR A 290 16.40 -8.78 22.45
N THR A 291 16.62 -9.95 23.06
CA THR A 291 15.56 -10.92 23.43
C THR A 291 14.50 -10.33 24.34
N THR A 292 14.90 -9.46 25.27
CA THR A 292 14.02 -8.77 26.21
C THR A 292 13.59 -7.37 25.74
N GLY A 293 14.05 -6.94 24.56
CA GLY A 293 13.77 -5.61 24.02
C GLY A 293 12.33 -5.44 23.54
N ASN A 294 11.89 -4.19 23.46
CA ASN A 294 10.61 -3.84 22.86
C ASN A 294 10.63 -4.10 21.35
N ALA A 295 9.50 -4.54 20.80
CA ALA A 295 9.33 -4.67 19.37
C ALA A 295 9.27 -3.29 18.71
N ILE A 296 10.05 -3.11 17.66
CA ILE A 296 10.14 -1.89 16.87
C ILE A 296 9.60 -2.21 15.48
N PRO A 297 8.49 -1.59 15.05
CA PRO A 297 8.03 -1.69 13.68
C PRO A 297 8.97 -0.90 12.76
N ILE A 298 9.66 -1.62 11.88
CA ILE A 298 10.53 -1.09 10.85
C ILE A 298 9.85 -1.24 9.50
N ARG A 299 9.93 -0.18 8.70
CA ARG A 299 9.48 -0.16 7.32
C ARG A 299 10.65 0.11 6.40
N LEU A 300 10.84 -0.77 5.42
CA LEU A 300 11.74 -0.55 4.30
C LEU A 300 10.90 -0.04 3.14
N PHE A 301 11.31 1.08 2.57
CA PHE A 301 10.75 1.65 1.37
C PHE A 301 11.82 1.64 0.28
N LEU A 302 11.51 0.98 -0.83
CA LEU A 302 12.39 0.81 -1.96
C LEU A 302 11.81 1.54 -3.16
N THR A 303 12.63 2.32 -3.85
CA THR A 303 12.23 3.07 -5.03
C THR A 303 13.29 3.00 -6.11
N ASN A 304 12.90 2.67 -7.33
CA ASN A 304 13.78 2.64 -8.50
C ASN A 304 13.26 3.57 -9.61
N GLU A 305 13.29 4.87 -9.35
CA GLU A 305 12.68 5.87 -10.25
C GLU A 305 13.27 5.90 -11.66
N SER A 306 14.59 5.90 -11.75
CA SER A 306 15.31 6.02 -13.03
C SER A 306 15.55 4.66 -13.71
N GLY A 307 15.41 3.55 -12.98
CA GLY A 307 15.78 2.21 -13.42
C GLY A 307 17.23 1.82 -13.18
N TYR A 308 18.09 2.78 -12.83
CA TYR A 308 19.54 2.58 -12.69
C TYR A 308 20.03 2.66 -11.25
N TYR A 309 19.21 3.21 -10.35
CA TYR A 309 19.56 3.39 -8.95
C TYR A 309 18.40 2.94 -8.05
N LEU A 310 18.69 1.94 -7.23
CA LEU A 310 17.78 1.50 -6.19
C LEU A 310 18.05 2.31 -4.93
N ASP A 311 17.10 3.18 -4.57
CA ASP A 311 17.10 3.82 -3.28
C ASP A 311 16.36 2.94 -2.25
N ILE A 312 16.98 2.74 -1.09
CA ILE A 312 16.40 2.03 0.05
C ILE A 312 16.41 2.97 1.24
N SER A 313 15.24 3.25 1.78
CA SER A 313 15.06 4.06 2.97
C SER A 313 14.43 3.23 4.08
N LEU A 314 15.05 3.22 5.25
CA LEU A 314 14.51 2.60 6.45
C LEU A 314 13.79 3.63 7.31
N TYR A 315 12.64 3.25 7.85
CA TYR A 315 11.86 4.05 8.78
C TYR A 315 11.44 3.22 9.99
N LYS A 316 11.38 3.87 11.14
CA LYS A 316 10.71 3.40 12.35
C LYS A 316 9.34 4.06 12.44
N GLU A 317 8.30 3.30 12.76
CA GLU A 317 6.99 3.88 13.07
C GLU A 317 7.01 4.39 14.52
N VAL A 318 6.80 5.69 14.71
CA VAL A 318 6.85 6.35 16.02
C VAL A 318 5.59 7.16 16.24
N THR A 319 5.00 7.02 17.43
CA THR A 319 3.87 7.85 17.85
C THR A 319 4.39 9.22 18.25
N ASP A 320 3.91 10.26 17.58
CA ASP A 320 4.16 11.64 17.98
C ASP A 320 3.48 11.95 19.33
N PRO A 321 4.22 12.41 20.35
CA PRO A 321 3.62 12.75 21.64
C PRO A 321 2.58 13.87 21.56
N THR A 322 2.67 14.76 20.56
CA THR A 322 1.77 15.93 20.44
C THR A 322 0.47 15.56 19.75
N SER A 323 0.54 15.04 18.53
CA SER A 323 -0.65 14.69 17.73
C SER A 323 -1.25 13.33 18.10
N ARG A 324 -0.52 12.48 18.84
CA ARG A 324 -0.84 11.06 19.08
C ARG A 324 -1.00 10.25 17.79
N GLN A 325 -0.50 10.75 16.67
CA GLN A 325 -0.51 10.05 15.39
C GLN A 325 0.81 9.33 15.17
N ILE A 326 0.77 8.25 14.39
CA ILE A 326 1.95 7.45 14.09
C ILE A 326 2.58 8.00 12.80
N MET A 327 3.87 8.33 12.87
CA MET A 327 4.66 8.91 11.79
C MET A 327 5.86 8.05 11.46
N PHE A 328 6.39 8.22 10.24
CA PHE A 328 7.66 7.65 9.83
C PHE A 328 8.83 8.49 10.34
N GLN A 329 9.72 7.87 11.12
CA GLN A 329 11.00 8.46 11.47
C GLN A 329 12.10 7.70 10.74
N SER A 330 12.92 8.39 9.93
CA SER A 330 14.05 7.74 9.26
C SER A 330 14.99 7.08 10.26
N TYR A 331 15.46 5.88 9.91
CA TYR A 331 16.37 5.11 10.72
C TYR A 331 17.74 5.06 10.02
N GLY A 332 18.79 5.51 10.71
CA GLY A 332 20.14 5.66 10.18
C GLY A 332 20.48 7.12 9.82
N ASP A 333 21.58 7.31 9.08
CA ASP A 333 22.15 8.65 8.80
C ASP A 333 21.44 9.38 7.65
N LYS A 334 20.72 8.64 6.80
CA LYS A 334 20.01 9.20 5.66
C LYS A 334 18.57 9.54 6.04
N GLN A 335 18.19 10.80 5.83
CA GLN A 335 16.79 11.20 5.87
C GLN A 335 16.10 10.81 4.55
N GLY A 336 15.15 9.88 4.64
CA GLY A 336 14.39 9.39 3.49
C GLY A 336 13.16 10.26 3.16
N PRO A 337 12.56 10.11 1.96
CA PRO A 337 11.46 10.95 1.48
C PRO A 337 10.20 10.93 2.35
N LEU A 338 9.94 9.86 3.09
CA LEU A 338 8.74 9.73 3.94
C LEU A 338 8.96 10.24 5.37
N HIS A 339 10.12 10.83 5.69
CA HIS A 339 10.42 11.31 7.04
C HIS A 339 9.39 12.33 7.52
N GLY A 340 8.83 12.12 8.71
CA GLY A 340 7.83 13.00 9.32
C GLY A 340 6.42 12.86 8.74
N MET A 341 6.22 12.02 7.71
CA MET A 341 4.89 11.77 7.16
C MET A 341 4.12 10.77 8.02
N LEU A 342 2.79 10.87 8.00
CA LEU A 342 1.90 9.92 8.68
C LEU A 342 1.94 8.54 8.00
N ILE A 343 1.79 7.46 8.76
CA ILE A 343 1.79 6.09 8.21
C ILE A 343 0.64 5.83 7.24
N ASN A 344 -0.46 6.58 7.36
CA ASN A 344 -1.64 6.47 6.50
C ASN A 344 -1.59 7.41 5.29
N THR A 345 -0.47 8.09 5.06
CA THR A 345 -0.29 8.96 3.89
C THR A 345 -0.53 8.16 2.61
N PRO A 346 -1.43 8.64 1.72
CA PRO A 346 -1.75 7.92 0.50
C PRO A 346 -0.63 8.01 -0.55
N TYR A 347 -0.57 7.01 -1.43
CA TYR A 347 0.31 7.03 -2.59
C TYR A 347 -0.11 8.14 -3.55
N VAL A 348 0.90 8.86 -4.03
CA VAL A 348 0.71 9.93 -5.01
C VAL A 348 0.49 9.31 -6.40
N THR A 349 -0.43 9.91 -7.15
CA THR A 349 -0.70 9.56 -8.56
C THR A 349 0.47 9.97 -9.46
N LYS A 350 0.48 9.49 -10.69
CA LYS A 350 1.57 9.71 -11.63
C LYS A 350 1.73 11.19 -11.93
N ASP A 351 2.95 11.70 -11.82
CA ASP A 351 3.30 13.07 -12.18
C ASP A 351 3.76 13.14 -13.65
N LEU A 352 3.94 14.37 -14.14
CA LEU A 352 4.38 14.63 -15.52
C LEU A 352 5.76 14.01 -15.80
N LEU A 353 6.66 14.06 -14.82
CA LEU A 353 8.00 13.51 -14.92
C LEU A 353 7.94 12.00 -15.19
N GLN A 354 7.17 11.26 -14.40
CA GLN A 354 7.02 9.83 -14.55
C GLN A 354 6.29 9.46 -15.85
N ALA A 355 5.36 10.30 -16.34
CA ALA A 355 4.74 10.13 -17.64
C ALA A 355 5.77 10.20 -18.79
N LYS A 356 6.65 11.22 -18.77
CA LYS A 356 7.74 11.33 -19.75
C LYS A 356 8.77 10.20 -19.62
N ARG A 357 9.13 9.79 -18.40
CA ARG A 357 9.98 8.61 -18.16
C ARG A 357 9.42 7.36 -18.81
N PHE A 358 8.13 7.10 -18.60
CA PHE A 358 7.46 5.95 -19.19
C PHE A 358 7.49 5.98 -20.73
N GLN A 359 7.29 7.15 -21.34
CA GLN A 359 7.38 7.31 -22.79
C GLN A 359 8.80 6.99 -23.30
N ALA A 360 9.83 7.57 -22.69
CA ALA A 360 11.23 7.30 -23.06
C ALA A 360 11.58 5.82 -22.92
N GLN A 361 11.20 5.18 -21.80
CA GLN A 361 11.46 3.77 -21.54
C GLN A 361 10.69 2.85 -22.49
N THR A 362 9.51 3.24 -22.97
CA THR A 362 8.76 2.50 -24.00
C THR A 362 9.53 2.47 -25.32
N LEU A 363 10.23 3.56 -25.64
CA LEU A 363 11.09 3.68 -26.81
C LEU A 363 12.48 3.05 -26.59
N GLY A 364 12.73 2.45 -25.43
CA GLY A 364 13.98 1.77 -25.11
C GLY A 364 15.13 2.70 -24.76
N THR A 365 14.86 3.96 -24.39
CA THR A 365 15.89 4.94 -24.00
C THR A 365 15.66 5.50 -22.59
N THR A 366 16.71 6.09 -22.03
CA THR A 366 16.65 6.80 -20.75
C THR A 366 16.02 8.17 -20.92
N TYR A 367 15.23 8.61 -19.95
CA TYR A 367 14.69 9.96 -19.96
C TYR A 367 15.78 11.01 -19.71
N VAL A 368 15.67 12.16 -20.36
CA VAL A 368 16.76 13.14 -20.43
C VAL A 368 17.23 13.65 -19.06
N TYR A 369 16.30 13.85 -18.12
CA TYR A 369 16.61 14.31 -16.76
C TYR A 369 17.15 13.21 -15.84
N ASP A 370 17.18 11.95 -16.27
CA ASP A 370 17.77 10.84 -15.50
C ASP A 370 19.26 10.62 -15.85
N PHE A 371 19.78 11.21 -16.93
CA PHE A 371 21.20 11.12 -17.29
C PHE A 371 22.15 11.62 -16.18
N PRO A 372 21.94 12.80 -15.55
CA PRO A 372 22.80 13.24 -14.46
C PRO A 372 22.97 12.19 -13.37
N GLU A 373 21.90 11.48 -13.02
CA GLU A 373 21.97 10.42 -12.01
C GLU A 373 22.75 9.19 -12.53
N MET A 374 22.59 8.83 -13.80
CA MET A 374 23.41 7.78 -14.43
C MET A 374 24.91 8.12 -14.39
N PHE A 375 25.28 9.38 -14.69
CA PHE A 375 26.66 9.85 -14.55
C PHE A 375 27.14 9.77 -13.11
N ARG A 376 26.30 10.17 -12.13
CA ARG A 376 26.62 10.06 -10.70
C ARG A 376 26.94 8.62 -10.30
N GLN A 377 26.11 7.65 -10.70
CA GLN A 377 26.33 6.24 -10.41
C GLN A 377 27.58 5.69 -11.08
N ALA A 378 27.85 6.08 -12.33
CA ALA A 378 29.08 5.72 -13.03
C ALA A 378 30.34 6.29 -12.34
N LEU A 379 30.26 7.52 -11.81
CA LEU A 379 31.34 8.14 -11.04
C LEU A 379 31.57 7.39 -9.72
N PHE A 380 30.52 7.04 -8.98
CA PHE A 380 30.66 6.23 -7.76
C PHE A 380 31.36 4.90 -8.06
N LYS A 381 30.98 4.23 -9.16
CA LYS A 381 31.66 3.00 -9.60
C LYS A 381 33.13 3.23 -9.97
N LEU A 382 33.45 4.38 -10.58
CA LEU A 382 34.83 4.74 -10.96
C LEU A 382 35.72 4.99 -9.73
N TRP A 383 35.19 5.67 -8.71
CA TRP A 383 35.90 5.87 -7.44
C TRP A 383 36.11 4.56 -6.67
N GLY A 384 35.20 3.59 -6.85
CA GLY A 384 35.23 2.31 -6.16
C GLY A 384 34.82 2.42 -4.68
N PRO A 385 34.79 1.28 -3.96
CA PRO A 385 34.44 1.26 -2.54
C PRO A 385 35.54 1.88 -1.67
N GLY A 386 35.17 2.81 -0.78
CA GLY A 386 36.05 3.37 0.25
C GLY A 386 35.83 4.86 0.55
N ASP A 387 36.45 5.36 1.63
CA ASP A 387 36.30 6.75 2.14
C ASP A 387 36.88 7.84 1.24
N LYS A 388 37.42 7.48 0.07
CA LYS A 388 38.03 8.43 -0.88
C LYS A 388 37.01 9.09 -1.81
N CYS A 389 35.79 8.57 -1.90
CA CYS A 389 34.77 9.13 -2.78
C CYS A 389 34.14 10.39 -2.16
N PRO A 390 34.16 11.55 -2.84
CA PRO A 390 33.49 12.76 -2.36
C PRO A 390 31.96 12.58 -2.32
N LYS A 391 31.31 13.09 -1.27
CA LYS A 391 29.83 13.13 -1.19
C LYS A 391 29.22 13.96 -2.33
N ASP A 392 29.94 14.98 -2.80
CA ASP A 392 29.59 15.88 -3.90
C ASP A 392 30.29 15.48 -5.21
N VAL A 393 30.24 14.19 -5.57
CA VAL A 393 30.93 13.64 -6.76
C VAL A 393 30.50 14.29 -8.08
N LEU A 394 29.25 14.77 -8.13
CA LEU A 394 28.65 15.44 -9.28
C LEU A 394 27.79 16.61 -8.82
N MET A 395 28.09 17.80 -9.33
CA MET A 395 27.18 18.93 -9.37
C MET A 395 26.64 19.08 -10.79
N CYS A 396 25.33 19.24 -10.93
CA CYS A 396 24.65 19.39 -12.21
C CYS A 396 23.76 20.63 -12.15
N THR A 397 23.82 21.46 -13.18
CA THR A 397 22.96 22.62 -13.34
C THR A 397 22.49 22.69 -14.78
N GLU A 398 21.19 22.88 -14.96
CA GLU A 398 20.60 22.99 -16.28
C GLU A 398 20.97 24.33 -16.94
N LEU A 399 21.15 24.30 -18.25
CA LEU A 399 21.43 25.46 -19.08
C LEU A 399 20.21 25.74 -19.96
N VAL A 400 19.65 26.94 -19.83
CA VAL A 400 18.41 27.36 -20.50
C VAL A 400 18.65 28.69 -21.21
N LEU A 401 17.93 28.94 -22.30
CA LEU A 401 17.97 30.23 -22.99
C LEU A 401 17.03 31.22 -22.28
N ASP A 402 17.54 32.40 -21.94
CA ASP A 402 16.72 33.52 -21.49
C ASP A 402 15.92 34.14 -22.67
N PRO A 403 14.97 35.06 -22.40
CA PRO A 403 14.18 35.70 -23.46
C PRO A 403 15.02 36.47 -24.51
N GLU A 404 16.27 36.81 -24.19
CA GLU A 404 17.22 37.45 -25.10
C GLU A 404 18.09 36.44 -25.87
N GLY A 405 17.85 35.13 -25.70
CA GLY A 405 18.59 34.06 -26.37
C GLY A 405 19.97 33.77 -25.78
N ARG A 406 20.25 34.19 -24.55
CA ARG A 406 21.52 33.94 -23.86
C ARG A 406 21.41 32.73 -22.95
N LEU A 407 22.48 31.95 -22.88
CA LEU A 407 22.53 30.75 -22.05
C LEU A 407 22.74 31.11 -20.57
N VAL A 408 21.78 30.74 -19.73
CA VAL A 408 21.79 30.97 -18.29
C VAL A 408 21.73 29.64 -17.53
N GLN A 409 22.33 29.60 -16.35
CA GLN A 409 22.22 28.47 -15.43
C GLN A 409 20.93 28.60 -14.64
N MET A 410 20.09 27.57 -14.69
CA MET A 410 18.81 27.56 -14.01
C MET A 410 18.61 26.24 -13.26
N ASN A 411 18.00 26.32 -12.08
CA ASN A 411 17.62 25.15 -11.30
C ASN A 411 16.09 25.07 -11.28
N ARG A 412 15.51 24.65 -12.41
CA ARG A 412 14.06 24.45 -12.57
C ARG A 412 13.67 23.00 -12.26
N LEU A 413 12.37 22.76 -12.17
CA LEU A 413 11.86 21.41 -12.00
C LEU A 413 12.16 20.55 -13.25
N PRO A 414 12.54 19.27 -13.08
CA PRO A 414 12.66 18.35 -14.20
C PRO A 414 11.36 18.26 -15.01
N ALA A 415 11.48 17.94 -16.31
CA ALA A 415 10.38 17.86 -17.26
C ALA A 415 9.70 19.18 -17.66
N ASP A 416 10.18 20.32 -17.18
CA ASP A 416 9.67 21.67 -17.48
C ASP A 416 10.38 22.32 -18.68
N ASN A 417 10.88 21.51 -19.61
CA ASN A 417 11.53 21.97 -20.84
C ASN A 417 10.52 22.29 -21.95
N ASP A 418 10.61 23.50 -22.49
CA ASP A 418 9.77 23.97 -23.60
C ASP A 418 10.31 23.58 -24.99
N VAL A 419 11.56 23.13 -25.05
CA VAL A 419 12.25 22.75 -26.29
C VAL A 419 12.68 21.29 -26.24
N GLY A 420 12.85 20.67 -27.41
CA GLY A 420 13.27 19.27 -27.57
C GLY A 420 14.74 18.99 -27.25
N MET A 421 15.46 19.93 -26.63
CA MET A 421 16.89 19.82 -26.30
C MET A 421 17.15 20.34 -24.88
N VAL A 422 17.85 19.55 -24.08
CA VAL A 422 18.25 19.93 -22.73
C VAL A 422 19.78 19.90 -22.64
N ALA A 423 20.35 20.89 -21.96
CA ALA A 423 21.78 20.99 -21.73
C ALA A 423 22.09 21.08 -20.23
N PHE A 424 23.13 20.39 -19.80
CA PHE A 424 23.59 20.37 -18.43
C PHE A 424 25.05 20.80 -18.36
N ARG A 425 25.36 21.74 -17.46
CA ARG A 425 26.73 21.96 -16.99
C ARG A 425 26.98 21.03 -15.82
N MET A 426 27.90 20.09 -16.00
CA MET A 426 28.24 19.10 -14.98
C MET A 426 29.66 19.34 -14.49
N LYS A 427 29.84 19.51 -13.18
CA LYS A 427 31.15 19.46 -12.53
C LYS A 427 31.32 18.10 -11.85
N MET A 428 32.20 17.27 -12.41
CA MET A 428 32.43 15.89 -12.02
C MET A 428 33.77 15.74 -11.32
N LYS A 429 33.79 15.19 -10.11
CA LYS A 429 35.04 14.80 -9.43
C LYS A 429 35.40 13.38 -9.84
N THR A 430 36.60 13.18 -10.35
CA THR A 430 37.14 11.85 -10.70
C THR A 430 38.45 11.61 -9.96
N PRO A 431 38.93 10.35 -9.86
CA PRO A 431 40.23 10.07 -9.26
C PRO A 431 41.38 10.86 -9.92
N GLU A 432 41.32 11.11 -11.23
CA GLU A 432 42.35 11.90 -11.94
C GLU A 432 42.20 13.42 -11.69
N TYR A 433 40.97 13.89 -11.45
CA TYR A 433 40.67 15.31 -11.17
C TYR A 433 39.81 15.44 -9.89
N PRO A 434 40.43 15.32 -8.69
CA PRO A 434 39.70 15.37 -7.42
C PRO A 434 38.98 16.70 -7.15
N ASP A 435 39.54 17.81 -7.65
CA ASP A 435 38.94 19.16 -7.54
C ASP A 435 37.74 19.37 -8.48
N GLY A 436 37.54 18.42 -9.39
CA GLY A 436 36.44 18.39 -10.36
C GLY A 436 36.83 18.95 -11.73
N ARG A 437 36.33 18.30 -12.77
CA ARG A 437 36.36 18.77 -14.16
C ARG A 437 34.97 19.15 -14.63
N GLU A 438 34.86 20.15 -15.49
CA GLU A 438 33.59 20.58 -16.05
C GLU A 438 33.38 20.01 -17.45
N VAL A 439 32.14 19.59 -17.72
CA VAL A 439 31.69 19.17 -19.04
C VAL A 439 30.31 19.73 -19.32
N ILE A 440 30.00 19.93 -20.60
CA ILE A 440 28.65 20.24 -21.06
C ILE A 440 28.07 18.98 -21.68
N VAL A 441 26.90 18.56 -21.21
CA VAL A 441 26.16 17.42 -21.74
C VAL A 441 24.91 17.96 -22.42
N ILE A 442 24.69 17.62 -23.68
CA ILE A 442 23.54 18.06 -24.47
C ILE A 442 22.78 16.82 -24.91
N CYS A 443 21.48 16.79 -24.67
CA CYS A 443 20.64 15.64 -24.91
C CYS A 443 19.32 16.05 -25.55
N ASN A 444 18.91 15.35 -26.61
CA ASN A 444 17.57 15.47 -27.15
C ASN A 444 16.54 14.87 -26.18
N ASP A 445 15.42 15.58 -25.98
CA ASP A 445 14.26 15.04 -25.30
C ASP A 445 13.33 14.35 -26.31
N ILE A 446 13.43 13.01 -26.40
CA ILE A 446 12.60 12.19 -27.29
C ILE A 446 11.10 12.30 -26.98
N THR A 447 10.75 12.72 -25.75
CA THR A 447 9.35 12.86 -25.33
C THR A 447 8.71 14.15 -25.84
N HIS A 448 9.53 15.12 -26.24
CA HIS A 448 9.11 16.37 -26.83
C HIS A 448 9.22 16.29 -28.36
N MET A 449 8.08 16.19 -29.06
CA MET A 449 8.04 16.15 -30.53
C MET A 449 9.02 15.12 -31.16
N ILE A 450 9.15 13.95 -30.53
CA ILE A 450 10.04 12.85 -30.97
C ILE A 450 11.54 13.25 -30.94
N GLY A 451 11.89 14.35 -30.27
CA GLY A 451 13.25 14.89 -30.25
C GLY A 451 13.68 15.53 -31.57
N SER A 452 12.72 15.98 -32.39
CA SER A 452 13.02 16.65 -33.67
C SER A 452 13.71 18.00 -33.47
N PHE A 453 14.55 18.40 -34.43
CA PHE A 453 15.27 19.67 -34.40
C PHE A 453 14.42 20.77 -35.04
N GLY A 454 13.74 21.55 -34.21
CA GLY A 454 13.08 22.79 -34.61
C GLY A 454 13.97 24.02 -34.38
N PRO A 455 13.63 25.20 -34.94
CA PRO A 455 14.32 26.44 -34.63
C PRO A 455 14.23 26.82 -33.15
N HIS A 456 13.23 26.28 -32.41
CA HIS A 456 13.17 26.18 -30.95
C HIS A 456 12.40 24.91 -30.56
#